data_AF-A0A6B3H475-F1
#
_entry.id   AF-A0A6B3H475-F1
#
_cell.length_a   1.000
_cell.length_b   1.000
_cell.length_c   1.000
_cell.angle_alpha   90.00
_cell.angle_beta   90.00
_cell.angle_gamma   90.00
#
_symmetry.space_group_name_H-M   'P 1'
#
loop_
_entity.id
_entity.type
_entity.pdbx_description
1 polymer ?
#
loop_
_entity_poly.entity_id
_entity_poly.type
_entity_poly.pdbx_seq_one_letter_code
_entity_poly.pdbx_strand_id
1 'polypeptide(L)'
;SGFTAGTATKLALTVDDGTGALKVCSVAFTPTGTTTTLGAVLSAATSAATPAGCVTSVVPASGTGTITSVNGKANAGSATWKVSVDGSAFAGAARNKVIGVGDTIALRYS
;
A
#
# COMPACT_ATOMS: atom_id res chain seq x y z
N SER A 1 -19.00 -7.95 -3.72
CA SER A 1 -18.17 -8.44 -4.84
C SER A 1 -16.74 -8.56 -4.38
N GLY A 2 -15.95 -9.47 -4.94
CA GLY A 2 -14.53 -9.65 -4.61
C GLY A 2 -13.67 -9.60 -5.88
N PHE A 3 -12.36 -9.69 -5.72
CA PHE A 3 -11.49 -9.91 -6.86
C PHE A 3 -11.82 -11.24 -7.55
N THR A 4 -11.63 -11.28 -8.87
CA THR A 4 -11.62 -12.52 -9.65
C THR A 4 -10.17 -13.00 -9.74
N ALA A 5 -9.88 -14.15 -9.12
CA ALA A 5 -8.53 -14.71 -9.16
C ALA A 5 -8.05 -14.89 -10.60
N GLY A 6 -6.79 -14.54 -10.87
CA GLY A 6 -6.19 -14.63 -12.20
C GLY A 6 -6.56 -13.50 -13.17
N THR A 7 -7.46 -12.59 -12.80
CA THR A 7 -7.85 -11.44 -13.64
C THR A 7 -7.11 -10.18 -13.22
N ALA A 8 -6.30 -9.60 -14.11
CA ALA A 8 -5.58 -8.37 -13.84
C ALA A 8 -6.51 -7.23 -13.45
N THR A 9 -6.11 -6.44 -12.45
CA THR A 9 -6.88 -5.31 -11.94
C THR A 9 -5.96 -4.18 -11.48
N LYS A 10 -6.55 -3.07 -11.05
CA LYS A 10 -5.83 -1.89 -10.53
C LYS A 10 -6.46 -1.40 -9.23
N LEU A 11 -5.62 -0.91 -8.33
CA LEU A 11 -6.04 -0.19 -7.11
C LEU A 11 -5.40 1.19 -7.07
N ALA A 12 -6.11 2.15 -6.48
CA ALA A 12 -5.57 3.48 -6.23
C ALA A 12 -4.75 3.47 -4.93
N LEU A 13 -3.51 3.97 -5.02
CA LEU A 13 -2.60 4.13 -3.89
C LEU A 13 -2.15 5.59 -3.83
N THR A 14 -2.23 6.18 -2.64
CA THR A 14 -1.54 7.43 -2.33
C THR A 14 -0.45 7.21 -1.29
N VAL A 15 0.67 7.93 -1.44
CA VAL A 15 1.79 7.89 -0.51
C VAL A 15 2.15 9.32 -0.12
N ASP A 16 1.99 9.62 1.16
CA ASP A 16 2.36 10.87 1.82
C ASP A 16 3.45 10.58 2.85
N ASP A 17 4.67 11.05 2.59
CA ASP A 17 5.82 10.87 3.49
C ASP A 17 5.97 11.99 4.53
N GLY A 18 4.98 12.89 4.61
CA GLY A 18 4.97 14.04 5.51
C GLY A 18 5.85 15.20 5.04
N THR A 19 6.40 15.16 3.82
CA THR A 19 7.21 16.26 3.25
C THR A 19 6.39 17.24 2.41
N GLY A 20 5.09 16.98 2.21
CA GLY A 20 4.16 17.85 1.48
C GLY A 20 3.90 17.46 0.03
N ALA A 21 4.63 16.47 -0.53
CA ALA A 21 4.39 15.96 -1.88
C ALA A 21 3.60 14.64 -1.84
N LEU A 22 2.30 14.72 -2.14
CA LEU A 22 1.45 13.54 -2.26
C LEU A 22 1.73 12.81 -3.58
N LYS A 23 2.18 11.56 -3.49
CA LYS A 23 2.24 10.67 -4.66
C LYS A 23 0.91 9.96 -4.84
N VAL A 24 0.40 9.91 -6.06
CA VAL A 24 -0.84 9.21 -6.41
C VAL A 24 -0.55 8.29 -7.59
N CYS A 25 -0.94 7.03 -7.49
CA CYS A 25 -0.71 6.05 -8.55
C CYS A 25 -1.81 5.00 -8.60
N SER A 26 -2.01 4.44 -9.80
CA SER A 26 -2.71 3.18 -9.99
C SER A 26 -1.69 2.03 -9.92
N VAL A 27 -1.96 1.02 -9.10
CA VAL A 27 -1.11 -0.17 -8.95
C VAL A 27 -1.76 -1.34 -9.67
N ALA A 28 -1.12 -1.85 -10.71
CA ALA A 28 -1.58 -3.04 -11.42
C ALA A 28 -1.10 -4.33 -10.72
N PHE A 29 -1.99 -5.31 -10.58
CA PHE A 29 -1.64 -6.65 -10.07
C PHE A 29 -2.67 -7.69 -10.49
N THR A 30 -2.30 -8.97 -10.33
CA THR A 30 -3.21 -10.11 -10.55
C THR A 30 -3.49 -10.79 -9.21
N PRO A 31 -4.70 -10.64 -8.65
CA PRO A 31 -5.10 -11.28 -7.40
C PRO A 31 -5.16 -12.81 -7.55
N THR A 32 -4.87 -13.53 -6.46
CA THR A 32 -4.95 -15.00 -6.37
C THR A 32 -6.14 -15.50 -5.57
N GLY A 33 -6.92 -14.60 -4.98
CA GLY A 33 -8.13 -14.89 -4.20
C GLY A 33 -9.13 -13.74 -4.27
N THR A 34 -10.17 -13.78 -3.44
CA THR A 34 -11.24 -12.77 -3.43
C THR A 34 -10.85 -11.45 -2.77
N THR A 35 -9.75 -11.45 -2.01
CA THR A 35 -9.11 -10.29 -1.38
C THR A 35 -7.61 -10.35 -1.59
N THR A 36 -6.91 -9.22 -1.37
CA THR A 36 -5.45 -9.18 -1.29
C THR A 36 -5.00 -8.56 0.03
N THR A 37 -3.70 -8.32 0.19
CA THR A 37 -3.12 -7.68 1.38
C THR A 37 -2.40 -6.40 1.00
N LEU A 38 -2.29 -5.46 1.95
CA LEU A 38 -1.51 -4.23 1.77
C LEU A 38 -0.07 -4.57 1.35
N GLY A 39 0.55 -5.58 1.96
CA GLY A 39 1.90 -6.00 1.61
C GLY A 39 2.03 -6.43 0.15
N ALA A 40 1.04 -7.16 -0.39
CA ALA A 40 1.02 -7.56 -1.80
C ALA A 40 0.83 -6.37 -2.75
N VAL A 41 -0.04 -5.41 -2.40
CA VAL A 41 -0.24 -4.19 -3.17
C VAL A 41 1.04 -3.35 -3.21
N LEU A 42 1.70 -3.14 -2.06
CA LEU A 42 2.95 -2.37 -2.00
C LEU A 42 4.09 -3.08 -2.75
N SER A 43 4.18 -4.41 -2.67
CA SER A 43 5.12 -5.18 -3.49
C SER A 43 4.85 -4.98 -4.99
N ALA A 44 3.59 -5.06 -5.44
CA ALA A 44 3.24 -4.79 -6.84
C ALA A 44 3.54 -3.33 -7.24
N ALA A 45 3.33 -2.37 -6.35
CA ALA A 45 3.60 -0.96 -6.62
C ALA A 45 5.09 -0.67 -6.90
N THR A 46 6.02 -1.52 -6.43
CA THR A 46 7.46 -1.36 -6.73
C THR A 46 7.80 -1.50 -8.21
N SER A 47 7.00 -2.24 -8.98
CA SER A 47 7.26 -2.54 -10.40
C SER A 47 6.10 -2.18 -11.34
N ALA A 48 4.87 -2.04 -10.83
CA ALA A 48 3.65 -1.91 -11.63
C ALA A 48 2.76 -0.73 -11.21
N ALA A 49 3.35 0.32 -10.61
CA ALA A 49 2.67 1.58 -10.35
C ALA A 49 2.70 2.52 -11.57
N THR A 50 1.61 3.26 -11.80
CA THR A 50 1.52 4.32 -12.80
C THR A 50 0.94 5.59 -12.17
N PRO A 51 1.67 6.72 -12.14
CA PRO A 51 3.09 6.86 -12.52
C PRO A 51 4.03 5.98 -11.67
N ALA A 52 5.20 5.65 -12.21
CA ALA A 52 6.22 4.91 -11.48
C ALA A 52 6.79 5.75 -10.32
N GLY A 53 7.40 5.10 -9.32
CA GLY A 53 8.10 5.78 -8.22
C GLY A 53 7.23 6.18 -7.02
N CYS A 54 5.95 5.78 -7.04
CA CYS A 54 5.04 5.86 -5.91
C CYS A 54 5.59 5.09 -4.69
N VAL A 55 5.97 3.83 -4.94
CA VAL A 55 6.68 2.95 -4.01
C VAL A 55 7.90 2.41 -4.77
N THR A 56 9.09 2.53 -4.19
CA THR A 56 10.35 1.97 -4.71
C THR A 56 10.93 0.93 -3.77
N SER A 57 10.58 0.99 -2.48
CA SER A 57 10.94 -0.02 -1.48
C SER A 57 9.96 -0.04 -0.32
N VAL A 58 9.82 -1.22 0.33
CA VAL A 58 9.03 -1.41 1.55
C VAL A 58 9.75 -2.39 2.48
N VAL A 59 9.76 -2.11 3.78
CA VAL A 59 10.36 -2.98 4.81
C VAL A 59 9.30 -3.33 5.88
N PRO A 60 9.15 -4.62 6.25
CA PRO A 60 9.75 -5.78 5.59
C PRO A 60 9.20 -5.96 4.17
N ALA A 61 9.99 -6.53 3.26
CA ALA A 61 9.63 -6.68 1.85
C ALA A 61 8.59 -7.80 1.59
N SER A 62 8.54 -8.79 2.47
CA SER A 62 7.67 -9.97 2.42
C SER A 62 7.18 -10.35 3.82
N GLY A 63 6.35 -11.40 3.91
CA GLY A 63 5.78 -11.87 5.18
C GLY A 63 4.68 -10.96 5.74
N THR A 64 4.45 -11.09 7.05
CA THR A 64 3.44 -10.37 7.83
C THR A 64 4.06 -9.33 8.76
N GLY A 65 3.23 -8.55 9.44
CA GLY A 65 3.67 -7.58 10.46
C GLY A 65 3.62 -6.13 9.98
N THR A 66 4.06 -5.22 10.86
CA THR A 66 4.04 -3.77 10.62
C THR A 66 5.08 -3.35 9.58
N ILE A 67 4.69 -2.47 8.68
CA ILE A 67 5.58 -1.78 7.75
C ILE A 67 6.38 -0.74 8.54
N THR A 68 7.70 -0.87 8.50
CA THR A 68 8.65 -0.03 9.24
C THR A 68 9.38 0.97 8.37
N SER A 69 9.36 0.81 7.04
CA SER A 69 9.91 1.77 6.10
C SER A 69 9.25 1.68 4.73
N VAL A 70 9.10 2.83 4.06
CA VAL A 70 8.64 2.95 2.68
C VAL A 70 9.54 3.97 1.98
N ASN A 71 10.05 3.65 0.79
CA ASN A 71 10.94 4.50 0.01
C ASN A 71 12.17 4.99 0.81
N GLY A 72 12.66 4.18 1.75
CA GLY A 72 13.79 4.53 2.63
C GLY A 72 13.43 5.36 3.86
N LYS A 73 12.20 5.87 3.99
CA LYS A 73 11.74 6.60 5.18
C LYS A 73 11.31 5.61 6.27
N ALA A 74 12.18 5.40 7.24
CA ALA A 74 11.91 4.55 8.40
C ALA A 74 11.01 5.25 9.43
N ASN A 75 10.25 4.45 10.19
CA ASN A 75 9.57 4.92 11.41
C ASN A 75 10.59 5.51 12.39
N ALA A 76 10.22 6.60 13.07
CA ALA A 76 11.09 7.29 14.02
C ALA A 76 10.26 7.87 15.18
N GLY A 77 10.55 7.40 16.40
CA GLY A 77 9.81 7.81 17.60
C GLY A 77 8.32 7.50 17.45
N SER A 78 7.47 8.52 17.63
CA SER A 78 6.01 8.41 17.45
C SER A 78 5.54 8.50 15.99
N ALA A 79 6.42 8.90 15.06
CA ALA A 79 6.09 9.04 13.66
C ALA A 79 6.25 7.69 12.94
N THR A 80 5.14 7.17 12.42
CA THR A 80 5.06 5.83 11.84
C THR A 80 4.25 5.83 10.55
N TRP A 81 4.46 4.82 9.71
CA TRP A 81 3.59 4.56 8.57
C TRP A 81 2.21 4.07 9.02
N LYS A 82 1.19 4.80 8.57
CA LYS A 82 -0.22 4.49 8.80
C LYS A 82 -0.94 4.29 7.48
N VAL A 83 -1.99 3.47 7.49
CA VAL A 83 -2.84 3.20 6.33
C VAL A 83 -4.29 3.54 6.65
N SER A 84 -4.95 4.18 5.70
CA SER A 84 -6.41 4.28 5.60
C SER A 84 -6.84 3.49 4.36
N VAL A 85 -7.89 2.68 4.52
CA VAL A 85 -8.48 1.90 3.43
C VAL A 85 -9.91 2.37 3.28
N ASP A 86 -10.24 2.83 2.07
CA ASP A 86 -11.57 3.34 1.72
C ASP A 86 -12.11 4.39 2.71
N GLY A 87 -11.26 5.35 3.07
CA GLY A 87 -11.63 6.43 3.99
C GLY A 87 -11.72 6.04 5.47
N SER A 88 -11.35 4.80 5.84
CA SER A 88 -11.28 4.40 7.25
C SER A 88 -10.32 5.28 8.05
N ALA A 89 -10.48 5.34 9.37
CA ALA A 89 -9.49 5.96 10.23
C ALA A 89 -8.08 5.38 9.98
N PHE A 90 -7.07 6.25 10.00
CA PHE A 90 -5.67 5.82 9.84
C PHE A 90 -5.26 4.95 11.03
N ALA A 91 -4.77 3.75 10.73
CA ALA A 91 -4.20 2.82 11.71
C ALA A 91 -2.78 2.41 11.29
N GLY A 92 -2.04 1.74 12.17
CA GLY A 92 -0.70 1.23 11.84
C GLY A 92 -0.70 0.41 10.55
N ALA A 93 0.24 0.70 9.65
CA ALA A 93 0.32 0.04 8.35
C ALA A 93 0.82 -1.41 8.51
N ALA A 94 -0.10 -2.37 8.65
CA ALA A 94 0.22 -3.78 8.73
C ALA A 94 0.18 -4.44 7.35
N ARG A 95 1.20 -5.25 7.00
CA ARG A 95 1.27 -5.96 5.71
C ARG A 95 0.08 -6.86 5.46
N ASN A 96 -0.48 -7.47 6.49
CA ASN A 96 -1.64 -8.36 6.41
C ASN A 96 -2.99 -7.62 6.46
N LYS A 97 -3.00 -6.28 6.41
CA LYS A 97 -4.25 -5.51 6.26
C LYS A 97 -4.96 -5.97 4.99
N VAL A 98 -6.20 -6.41 5.14
CA VAL A 98 -7.05 -6.89 4.04
C VAL A 98 -7.40 -5.72 3.13
N ILE A 99 -7.29 -5.96 1.83
CA ILE A 99 -7.65 -5.03 0.77
C ILE A 99 -8.66 -5.72 -0.16
N GLY A 100 -9.78 -5.05 -0.39
CA GLY A 100 -10.86 -5.44 -1.27
C GLY A 100 -10.74 -4.85 -2.68
N VAL A 101 -11.64 -5.30 -3.55
CA VAL A 101 -11.76 -4.75 -4.91
C VAL A 101 -12.35 -3.34 -4.83
N GLY A 102 -11.72 -2.40 -5.54
CA GLY A 102 -12.17 -1.00 -5.60
C GLY A 102 -11.68 -0.13 -4.44
N ASP A 103 -11.05 -0.71 -3.41
CA ASP A 103 -10.51 0.05 -2.29
C ASP A 103 -9.55 1.16 -2.75
N THR A 104 -9.66 2.32 -2.11
CA THR A 104 -8.64 3.37 -2.16
C THR A 104 -7.71 3.22 -0.96
N ILE A 105 -6.40 3.25 -1.21
CA ILE A 105 -5.40 3.03 -0.16
C ILE A 105 -4.62 4.31 0.03
N ALA A 106 -4.69 4.90 1.23
CA ALA A 106 -3.89 6.06 1.59
C ALA A 106 -2.83 5.64 2.62
N LEU A 107 -1.56 5.76 2.22
CA LEU A 107 -0.41 5.51 3.09
C LEU A 107 0.17 6.86 3.52
N ARG A 108 0.28 7.09 4.82
CA ARG A 108 0.77 8.35 5.38
C ARG A 108 1.78 8.13 6.50
N TYR A 109 2.86 8.89 6.48
CA TYR A 109 3.80 8.99 7.58
C TYR A 109 3.31 10.02 8.61
N SER A 110 2.98 9.59 9.83
CA SER A 110 2.44 10.47 10.90
C SER A 110 2.52 9.88 12.30
#